data_AF-A0A078H6C1-F1
#
_entry.id   AF-A0A078H6C1-F1
#
_cell.length_a   1.000
_cell.length_b   1.000
_cell.length_c   1.000
_cell.angle_alpha   90.00
_cell.angle_beta   90.00
_cell.angle_gamma   90.00
#
_symmetry.space_group_name_H-M   'P 1'
#
loop_
_entity.id
_entity.type
_entity.pdbx_description
1 polymer ?
#
loop_
_entity_poly.entity_id
_entity_poly.type
_entity_poly.pdbx_seq_one_letter_code
_entity_poly.pdbx_strand_id
1 'polypeptide(L)'
;MNASESVARGCALQCAMLTAMLSSKSKPPKLVVCDILPFSISLAWIGASGNQESTTLFPKGTPIPSVETLTFYPSEPTSVDVQYTHLTDDESEIDPQRNRRC
;
A
#
# COMPACT_ATOMS: atom_id res chain seq x y z
N MET A 1 24.11 -3.42 14.75
CA MET A 1 22.85 -2.67 14.98
C MET A 1 22.51 -2.79 16.45
N ASN A 2 22.17 -1.68 17.13
CA ASN A 2 21.76 -1.75 18.54
C ASN A 2 20.29 -2.17 18.61
N ALA A 3 20.00 -3.30 19.25
CA ALA A 3 18.67 -3.89 19.31
C ALA A 3 17.63 -3.02 20.03
N SER A 4 18.03 -2.20 21.01
CA SER A 4 17.09 -1.39 21.79
C SER A 4 16.75 -0.05 21.14
N GLU A 5 17.60 0.45 20.23
CA GLU A 5 17.48 1.82 19.70
C GLU A 5 17.28 1.90 18.19
N SER A 6 17.52 0.82 17.44
CA SER A 6 17.50 0.89 15.96
C SER A 6 16.16 1.29 15.38
N VAL A 7 15.06 0.78 15.95
CA VAL A 7 13.69 1.11 15.51
C VAL A 7 13.39 2.59 15.75
N ALA A 8 13.71 3.10 16.94
CA ALA A 8 13.50 4.50 17.30
C ALA A 8 14.32 5.45 16.42
N ARG A 9 15.59 5.11 16.15
CA ARG A 9 16.46 5.90 15.25
C ARG A 9 15.95 5.89 13.80
N GLY A 10 15.44 4.76 13.32
CA GLY A 10 14.81 4.67 11.99
C GLY A 10 13.56 5.54 11.86
N CYS A 11 12.70 5.52 12.89
CA CYS A 11 11.51 6.38 12.94
C CYS A 11 11.89 7.88 12.91
N ALA A 12 12.84 8.30 13.75
CA ALA A 12 13.32 9.68 13.78
C ALA A 12 13.90 10.13 12.43
N LEU A 13 14.60 9.24 11.72
CA LEU A 13 15.12 9.50 10.39
C LEU A 13 14.01 9.70 9.35
N GLN A 14 12.99 8.83 9.35
CA GLN A 14 11.85 8.96 8.44
C GLN A 14 11.07 10.26 8.70
N CYS A 15 10.90 10.67 9.96
CA CYS A 15 10.29 11.96 10.30
C CYS A 15 11.09 13.13 9.69
N ALA A 16 12.42 13.12 9.83
CA ALA A 16 13.27 14.15 9.24
C ALA A 16 13.17 14.19 7.70
N MET A 17 13.03 13.03 7.06
CA MET A 17 12.82 12.93 5.61
C MET A 17 11.48 13.53 5.18
N LEU A 18 10.40 13.20 5.87
CA LEU A 18 9.07 13.77 5.60
C LEU A 18 9.06 15.30 5.80
N THR A 19 9.71 15.81 6.85
CA THR A 19 9.85 17.26 7.07
C THR A 19 10.63 17.94 5.94
N ALA A 20 11.70 17.31 5.46
CA ALA A 20 12.47 17.83 4.33
C ALA A 20 11.65 17.80 3.02
N MET A 21 10.91 16.73 2.75
CA MET A 21 10.05 16.61 1.56
C MET A 21 8.94 17.67 1.51
N LEU A 22 8.39 18.05 2.67
CA LEU A 22 7.36 19.09 2.77
C LEU A 22 7.92 20.52 2.65
N SER A 23 9.25 20.69 2.74
CA SER A 23 9.90 21.98 2.58
C SER A 23 10.26 22.23 1.10
N SER A 24 9.67 23.28 0.52
CA SER A 24 9.83 23.69 -0.89
C SER A 24 11.28 23.97 -1.34
N LYS A 25 12.27 23.97 -0.42
CA LYS A 25 13.67 24.32 -0.71
C LYS A 25 14.64 23.13 -0.59
N SER A 26 14.15 21.92 -0.36
CA SER A 26 14.99 20.75 -0.09
C SER A 26 15.35 19.98 -1.35
N LYS A 27 16.60 19.51 -1.42
CA LYS A 27 17.02 18.45 -2.36
C LYS A 27 16.28 17.14 -2.01
N PRO A 28 15.93 16.28 -2.98
CA PRO A 28 15.33 14.98 -2.69
C PRO A 28 16.18 14.18 -1.67
N PRO A 29 15.55 13.46 -0.74
CA PRO A 29 16.26 12.68 0.26
C PRO A 29 17.16 11.63 -0.40
N LYS A 30 18.35 11.44 0.17
CA LYS A 30 19.36 10.47 -0.32
C LYS A 30 19.05 9.03 0.08
N LEU A 31 18.05 8.81 0.92
CA LEU A 31 17.57 7.50 1.34
C LEU A 31 16.16 7.33 0.79
N VAL A 32 15.90 6.17 0.21
CA VAL A 32 14.57 5.71 -0.18
C VAL A 32 14.30 4.45 0.62
N VAL A 33 13.15 4.42 1.29
CA VAL A 33 12.65 3.22 1.98
C VAL A 33 11.61 2.59 1.07
N CYS A 34 11.82 1.34 0.69
CA CYS A 34 10.91 0.57 -0.15
C CYS A 34 10.32 -0.56 0.70
N ASP A 35 9.00 -0.62 0.74
CA ASP A 35 8.22 -1.56 1.53
C ASP A 35 7.04 -2.08 0.70
N ILE A 36 6.31 -3.09 1.20
CA ILE A 36 5.25 -3.79 0.46
C ILE A 36 4.01 -4.05 1.33
N LEU A 37 2.86 -4.24 0.68
CA LEU A 37 1.64 -4.71 1.35
C LEU A 37 1.75 -6.20 1.69
N PRO A 38 1.56 -6.61 2.96
CA PRO A 38 1.70 -8.01 3.38
C PRO A 38 0.50 -8.88 3.00
N PHE A 39 -0.64 -8.28 2.69
CA PHE A 39 -1.90 -8.96 2.32
C PHE A 39 -2.54 -8.29 1.13
N SER A 40 -3.36 -9.04 0.39
CA SER A 40 -4.16 -8.45 -0.68
C SER A 40 -5.36 -7.69 -0.11
N ILE A 41 -5.67 -6.53 -0.70
CA ILE A 41 -6.79 -5.67 -0.32
C ILE A 41 -7.75 -5.56 -1.51
N SER A 42 -9.01 -5.88 -1.25
CA SER A 42 -10.11 -5.77 -2.21
C SER A 42 -11.17 -4.78 -1.74
N LEU A 43 -11.85 -4.19 -2.72
CA LEU A 43 -13.07 -3.41 -2.50
C LEU A 43 -14.27 -4.26 -2.89
N ALA A 44 -15.35 -4.14 -2.13
CA ALA A 44 -16.65 -4.74 -2.43
C ALA A 44 -17.75 -3.67 -2.38
N TRP A 45 -18.71 -3.71 -3.29
CA TRP A 45 -19.84 -2.79 -3.36
C TRP A 45 -21.06 -3.48 -3.95
N ILE A 46 -22.24 -2.86 -3.88
CA ILE A 46 -23.42 -3.32 -4.61
C ILE A 46 -23.43 -2.65 -5.99
N GLY A 47 -23.34 -3.45 -7.05
CA GLY A 47 -23.33 -2.98 -8.43
C GLY A 47 -24.72 -2.55 -8.92
N ALA A 48 -24.80 -2.00 -10.14
CA ALA A 48 -26.07 -1.56 -10.75
C ALA A 48 -27.12 -2.68 -10.89
N SER A 49 -26.69 -3.94 -10.90
CA SER A 49 -27.58 -5.11 -10.95
C SER A 49 -28.21 -5.46 -9.60
N GLY A 50 -27.85 -4.75 -8.52
CA GLY A 50 -28.22 -5.09 -7.15
C GLY A 50 -27.41 -6.24 -6.54
N ASN A 51 -26.47 -6.82 -7.30
CA ASN A 51 -25.58 -7.87 -6.82
C ASN A 51 -24.32 -7.29 -6.17
N GLN A 52 -23.75 -8.04 -5.24
CA GLN A 52 -22.44 -7.71 -4.67
C GLN A 52 -21.34 -7.97 -5.71
N GLU A 53 -20.56 -6.93 -5.99
CA GLU A 53 -19.38 -6.96 -6.85
C GLU A 53 -18.13 -6.70 -5.99
N SER A 54 -16.99 -7.27 -6.38
CA SER A 54 -15.72 -7.00 -5.69
C SER A 54 -14.54 -7.07 -6.64
N THR A 55 -13.48 -6.33 -6.31
CA THR A 55 -12.22 -6.35 -7.06
C THR A 55 -11.02 -6.13 -6.16
N THR A 56 -9.93 -6.87 -6.43
CA THR A 56 -8.64 -6.68 -5.73
C THR A 56 -7.89 -5.52 -6.36
N LEU A 57 -7.66 -4.47 -5.57
CA LEU A 57 -6.87 -3.30 -6.01
C LEU A 57 -5.40 -3.44 -5.66
N PHE A 58 -5.11 -3.98 -4.48
CA PHE A 58 -3.73 -4.09 -4.01
C PHE A 58 -3.42 -5.54 -3.70
N PRO A 59 -2.87 -6.32 -4.65
CA PRO A 59 -2.38 -7.67 -4.37
C PRO A 59 -1.27 -7.66 -3.30
N LYS A 60 -1.09 -8.78 -2.58
CA LYS A 60 0.07 -9.02 -1.72
C LYS A 60 1.37 -8.74 -2.47
N GLY A 61 2.31 -8.07 -1.80
CA GLY A 61 3.60 -7.67 -2.39
C GLY A 61 3.55 -6.38 -3.22
N THR A 62 2.42 -5.68 -3.27
CA THR A 62 2.34 -4.36 -3.91
C THR A 62 3.22 -3.36 -3.15
N PRO A 63 4.16 -2.64 -3.82
CA PRO A 63 5.01 -1.65 -3.16
C PRO A 63 4.20 -0.52 -2.53
N ILE A 64 4.64 0.00 -1.39
CA ILE A 64 4.04 1.17 -0.75
C ILE A 64 5.00 2.37 -0.76
N PRO A 65 4.47 3.60 -0.96
CA PRO A 65 3.07 3.93 -1.19
C PRO A 65 2.58 3.57 -2.60
N SER A 66 1.33 3.12 -2.72
CA SER A 66 0.65 2.89 -4.01
C SER A 66 -0.72 3.57 -4.02
N VAL A 67 -1.15 3.99 -5.20
CA VAL A 67 -2.46 4.63 -5.44
C VAL A 67 -3.11 3.91 -6.61
N GLU A 68 -4.29 3.36 -6.37
CA GLU A 68 -5.14 2.70 -7.37
C GLU A 68 -6.49 3.40 -7.42
N THR A 69 -7.02 3.59 -8.64
CA THR A 69 -8.30 4.26 -8.86
C THR A 69 -9.32 3.28 -9.42
N LEU A 70 -10.43 3.10 -8.71
CA LEU A 70 -11.56 2.31 -9.16
C LEU A 70 -12.75 3.23 -9.48
N THR A 71 -13.37 3.03 -10.63
CA THR A 71 -14.64 3.67 -10.99
C THR A 71 -15.73 2.59 -11.10
N PHE A 72 -16.79 2.74 -10.33
CA PHE A 72 -17.97 1.86 -10.35
C PHE A 72 -19.23 2.71 -10.48
N TYR A 73 -20.31 2.11 -10.99
CA TYR A 73 -21.56 2.80 -11.32
C TYR A 73 -22.71 2.08 -10.62
N PRO A 74 -22.99 2.38 -9.35
CA PRO A 74 -24.11 1.78 -8.65
C PRO A 74 -25.41 2.44 -9.10
N SER A 75 -26.53 1.71 -9.06
CA SER A 75 -27.85 2.22 -9.42
C SER A 75 -28.41 3.19 -8.37
N GLU A 76 -28.01 3.02 -7.11
CA GLU A 76 -28.37 3.84 -5.96
C GLU A 76 -27.10 4.12 -5.12
N PRO A 77 -27.10 5.09 -4.19
CA PRO A 77 -25.98 5.29 -3.29
C PRO A 77 -25.66 4.01 -2.51
N THR A 78 -24.49 3.42 -2.77
CA THR A 78 -24.02 2.19 -2.11
C THR A 78 -22.87 2.49 -1.15
N SER A 79 -22.76 1.65 -0.11
CA SER A 79 -21.54 1.54 0.67
C SER A 79 -20.46 0.79 -0.13
N VAL A 80 -19.21 1.10 0.17
CA VAL A 80 -18.03 0.38 -0.32
C VAL A 80 -17.32 -0.20 0.89
N ASP A 81 -17.14 -1.51 0.89
CA ASP A 81 -16.42 -2.23 1.92
C ASP A 81 -14.98 -2.52 1.46
N VAL A 82 -14.06 -2.52 2.42
CA VAL A 82 -12.66 -2.92 2.22
C VAL A 82 -12.45 -4.25 2.92
N GLN A 83 -11.89 -5.23 2.20
CA GLN A 83 -11.69 -6.57 2.72
C GLN A 83 -10.27 -7.07 2.42
N TYR A 84 -9.68 -7.79 3.37
CA TYR A 84 -8.48 -8.57 3.08
C TYR A 84 -8.89 -9.82 2.31
N THR A 85 -8.38 -9.97 1.09
CA THR A 85 -8.61 -11.18 0.29
C THR A 85 -7.39 -12.08 0.38
N HIS A 86 -7.64 -13.39 0.57
CA HIS A 86 -6.62 -14.42 0.71
C HIS A 86 -5.86 -14.39 2.05
N LEU A 87 -6.35 -15.16 3.05
CA LEU A 87 -5.61 -15.51 4.27
C LEU A 87 -4.86 -16.86 4.14
N THR A 88 -5.05 -17.57 3.03
CA THR A 88 -4.39 -18.85 2.74
C THR A 88 -3.09 -18.58 2.01
N ASP A 89 -1.99 -19.10 2.52
CA ASP A 89 -0.64 -18.89 1.98
C ASP A 89 -0.46 -19.51 0.59
N ASP A 90 -0.88 -18.81 -0.47
CA ASP A 90 -0.18 -18.95 -1.73
C ASP A 90 1.04 -18.02 -1.64
N GLU A 91 2.18 -18.65 -1.36
CA GLU A 91 3.53 -18.12 -1.49
C GLU A 91 3.74 -17.75 -2.97
N SER A 92 3.08 -16.69 -3.45
CA SER A 92 3.48 -16.05 -4.69
C SER A 92 4.87 -15.47 -4.42
N GLU A 93 5.89 -16.21 -4.86
CA GLU A 93 7.30 -15.87 -4.78
C GLU A 93 7.47 -14.39 -5.09
N ILE A 94 7.80 -13.60 -4.07
CA ILE A 94 8.04 -12.17 -4.21
C ILE A 94 9.31 -12.07 -5.05
N ASP A 95 9.17 -11.83 -6.36
CA ASP A 95 10.32 -11.69 -7.25
C ASP A 95 11.29 -10.63 -6.67
N PRO A 96 12.48 -11.05 -6.21
CA PRO A 96 13.45 -10.15 -5.60
C PRO A 96 14.01 -9.12 -6.61
N GLN A 97 13.68 -9.22 -7.90
CA GLN A 97 13.99 -8.20 -8.90
C GLN A 97 12.92 -7.09 -9.01
N ARG A 98 11.67 -7.33 -8.60
CA ARG A 98 10.59 -6.32 -8.67
C ARG A 98 10.89 -5.10 -7.80
N ASN A 99 11.60 -5.28 -6.68
CA ASN A 99 11.98 -4.22 -5.73
C ASN A 99 13.35 -3.56 -6.04
N ARG A 100 14.02 -3.91 -7.15
CA ARG A 100 15.31 -3.30 -7.56
C ARG A 100 15.17 -2.04 -8.41
N ARG A 101 13.95 -1.51 -8.53
CA ARG A 101 13.70 -0.20 -9.17
C ARG A 101 13.68 0.96 -8.16
N CYS A 102 14.05 0.66 -6.91
CA CYS A 102 14.78 1.55 -6.02
C CYS A 102 16.28 1.22 -6.18
#